data_AF-G9L1I0-F1
#
_entry.id   AF-G9L1I0-F1
#
_cell.length_a   1.000
_cell.length_b   1.000
_cell.length_c   1.000
_cell.angle_alpha   90.00
_cell.angle_beta   90.00
_cell.angle_gamma   90.00
#
_symmetry.space_group_name_H-M   'P 1'
#
loop_
_entity.id
_entity.type
_entity.pdbx_description
1 polymer ?
#
loop_
_entity_poly.entity_id
_entity_poly.type
_entity_poly.pdbx_seq_one_letter_code
_entity_poly.pdbx_strand_id
1 'polypeptide(L)'
;MAAPNGRFQPRERRGGEQEEGWDAVAPKRPRLGAGNKIGGRRLIVVLEGASLETVKVGKTYELLNCDKHKSVLLKNGRDPGEVRPDIAHQSLLMLMDSPLNRAGLLQVYIHTQKNVLIEVNPQTRIPRTFDRFCGLMVQLLHKLSV
;
A
#
# COMPACT_ATOMS: atom_id res chain seq x y z
N MET A 1 -61.60 51.54 -18.19
CA MET A 1 -61.43 50.41 -19.13
C MET A 1 -59.98 49.95 -19.08
N ALA A 2 -59.78 48.66 -18.84
CA ALA A 2 -58.50 48.03 -18.52
C ALA A 2 -57.76 47.50 -19.76
N ALA A 3 -56.43 47.50 -19.71
CA ALA A 3 -55.54 46.38 -20.06
C ALA A 3 -54.09 46.71 -19.64
N PRO A 4 -53.38 45.85 -18.88
CA PRO A 4 -51.96 46.02 -18.58
C PRO A 4 -51.11 45.26 -19.61
N ASN A 5 -50.29 45.97 -20.39
CA ASN A 5 -49.30 45.34 -21.27
C ASN A 5 -48.02 45.08 -20.48
N GLY A 6 -47.92 43.87 -19.91
CA GLY A 6 -46.69 43.37 -19.26
C GLY A 6 -45.55 43.24 -20.27
N ARG A 7 -44.57 44.14 -20.20
CA ARG A 7 -43.28 43.99 -20.89
C ARG A 7 -42.42 43.00 -20.11
N PHE A 8 -42.12 41.86 -20.74
CA PHE A 8 -41.13 40.88 -20.29
C PHE A 8 -39.74 41.55 -20.25
N GLN A 9 -39.11 41.62 -19.08
CA GLN A 9 -37.72 42.08 -18.94
C GLN A 9 -36.79 40.85 -18.94
N PRO A 10 -35.78 40.76 -19.81
CA PRO A 10 -34.77 39.71 -19.73
C PRO A 10 -33.96 39.92 -18.45
N ARG A 11 -33.87 38.88 -17.63
CA ARG A 11 -33.08 38.90 -16.40
C ARG A 11 -31.59 38.89 -16.78
N GLU A 12 -30.93 40.05 -16.70
CA GLU A 12 -29.47 40.15 -16.77
C GLU A 12 -28.84 39.19 -15.75
N ARG A 13 -28.15 38.15 -16.23
CA ARG A 13 -27.31 37.30 -15.40
C ARG A 13 -26.05 38.09 -15.08
N ARG A 14 -26.06 38.74 -13.91
CA ARG A 14 -24.91 39.41 -13.32
C ARG A 14 -24.12 38.39 -12.50
N GLY A 15 -22.85 38.20 -12.82
CA GLY A 15 -21.89 37.44 -12.01
C GLY A 15 -21.06 36.48 -12.85
N GLY A 16 -19.97 36.96 -13.42
CA GLY A 16 -18.98 36.14 -14.11
C GLY A 16 -18.28 35.20 -13.14
N GLU A 17 -18.39 33.90 -13.39
CA GLU A 17 -17.47 32.91 -12.83
C GLU A 17 -16.21 32.94 -13.67
N GLN A 18 -15.08 33.24 -13.02
CA GLN A 18 -13.76 33.19 -13.61
C GLN A 18 -13.51 31.77 -14.12
N GLU A 19 -13.26 31.62 -15.42
CA GLU A 19 -12.63 30.42 -15.97
C GLU A 19 -11.20 30.35 -15.39
N GLU A 20 -11.03 29.69 -14.25
CA GLU A 20 -9.71 29.40 -13.69
C GLU A 20 -8.99 28.40 -14.60
N GLY A 21 -7.84 28.83 -15.10
CA GLY A 21 -7.02 28.11 -16.07
C GLY A 21 -6.58 26.72 -15.62
N TRP A 22 -6.42 25.84 -16.60
CA TRP A 22 -5.99 24.45 -16.46
C TRP A 22 -4.51 24.27 -16.08
N ASP A 23 -3.89 25.27 -15.46
CA ASP A 23 -2.47 25.26 -15.16
C ASP A 23 -2.21 24.84 -13.70
N ALA A 24 -1.84 23.56 -13.58
CA ALA A 24 -0.95 23.02 -12.56
C ALA A 24 -1.39 23.08 -11.09
N VAL A 25 -2.55 22.52 -10.75
CA VAL A 25 -2.73 21.97 -9.39
C VAL A 25 -2.00 20.62 -9.35
N ALA A 26 -0.77 20.61 -8.82
CA ALA A 26 -0.10 19.37 -8.47
C ALA A 26 -1.07 18.49 -7.67
N PRO A 27 -1.30 17.21 -8.04
CA PRO A 27 -2.33 16.41 -7.40
C PRO A 27 -2.02 16.33 -5.91
N LYS A 28 -2.86 17.00 -5.09
CA LYS A 28 -2.78 16.87 -3.63
C LYS A 28 -3.00 15.40 -3.33
N ARG A 29 -1.91 14.69 -3.00
CA ARG A 29 -1.96 13.27 -2.64
C ARG A 29 -3.05 13.11 -1.59
N PRO A 30 -4.02 12.18 -1.78
CA PRO A 30 -5.04 11.93 -0.78
C PRO A 30 -4.31 11.66 0.55
N ARG A 31 -4.59 12.47 1.58
CA ARG A 31 -4.11 12.14 2.92
C ARG A 31 -4.76 10.80 3.28
N LEU A 32 -3.96 9.84 3.75
CA LEU A 32 -4.45 8.61 4.35
C LEU A 32 -5.56 8.99 5.37
N GLY A 33 -6.79 8.59 5.08
CA GLY A 33 -7.93 8.76 5.98
C GLY A 33 -8.67 10.11 5.98
N ALA A 34 -8.24 11.14 5.23
CA ALA A 34 -9.01 12.39 5.17
C ALA A 34 -10.09 12.30 4.08
N GLY A 35 -11.26 11.80 4.46
CA GLY A 35 -12.43 11.67 3.61
C GLY A 35 -12.75 12.98 2.89
N ASN A 36 -12.82 12.91 1.56
CA ASN A 36 -13.44 13.95 0.77
C ASN A 36 -14.42 13.30 -0.22
N LYS A 37 -15.70 13.66 -0.08
CA LYS A 37 -16.90 13.41 -0.92
C LYS A 37 -17.24 11.98 -1.38
N ILE A 38 -16.33 11.02 -1.26
CA ILE A 38 -16.46 9.64 -1.76
C ILE A 38 -16.54 8.61 -0.60
N GLY A 39 -16.55 9.08 0.65
CA GLY A 39 -16.78 8.23 1.83
C GLY A 39 -15.68 7.20 2.05
N GLY A 40 -14.44 7.63 2.31
CA GLY A 40 -13.38 6.79 2.89
C GLY A 40 -13.06 5.45 2.20
N ARG A 41 -13.58 5.19 1.00
CA ARG A 41 -13.49 3.89 0.35
C ARG A 41 -12.04 3.57 0.04
N ARG A 42 -11.61 2.40 0.49
CA ARG A 42 -10.28 1.84 0.19
C ARG A 42 -10.36 0.33 0.16
N LEU A 43 -9.52 -0.29 -0.65
CA LEU A 43 -9.26 -1.71 -0.58
C LEU A 43 -8.24 -1.96 0.53
N ILE A 44 -8.56 -2.87 1.44
CA ILE A 44 -7.62 -3.37 2.43
C ILE A 44 -7.27 -4.80 2.02
N VAL A 45 -5.98 -5.05 1.80
CA VAL A 45 -5.46 -6.40 1.50
C VAL A 45 -4.64 -6.86 2.69
N VAL A 46 -4.93 -8.06 3.18
CA VAL A 46 -4.14 -8.74 4.21
C VAL A 46 -3.48 -9.94 3.57
N LEU A 47 -2.14 -9.95 3.53
CA LEU A 47 -1.36 -11.12 3.15
C LEU A 47 -1.23 -12.02 4.39
N GLU A 48 -2.13 -12.99 4.48
CA GLU A 48 -2.24 -13.91 5.61
C GLU A 48 -1.20 -15.04 5.53
N GLY A 49 -0.68 -15.45 6.68
CA GLY A 49 0.23 -16.60 6.79
C GLY A 49 1.57 -16.40 6.08
N ALA A 50 2.07 -15.17 5.95
CA ALA A 50 3.33 -14.89 5.26
C ALA A 50 4.53 -15.50 6.01
N SER A 51 5.36 -16.26 5.30
CA SER A 51 6.58 -16.90 5.83
C SER A 51 7.74 -15.89 5.98
N LEU A 52 7.57 -14.89 6.84
CA LEU A 52 8.59 -13.88 7.16
C LEU A 52 9.11 -14.09 8.58
N GLU A 53 10.27 -14.71 8.70
CA GLU A 53 10.92 -15.04 9.96
C GLU A 53 12.42 -14.82 9.85
N THR A 54 13.06 -14.33 10.90
CA THR A 54 14.53 -14.24 10.95
C THR A 54 15.14 -15.50 11.56
N VAL A 55 16.29 -15.89 11.03
CA VAL A 55 17.13 -16.97 11.56
C VAL A 55 18.55 -16.46 11.76
N LYS A 56 19.20 -16.92 12.82
CA LYS A 56 20.59 -16.59 13.11
C LYS A 56 21.51 -17.61 12.42
N VAL A 57 22.35 -17.14 11.51
CA VAL A 57 23.35 -17.95 10.81
C VAL A 57 24.73 -17.45 11.24
N GLY A 58 25.38 -18.18 12.13
CA GLY A 58 26.65 -17.75 12.72
C GLY A 58 26.51 -16.44 13.50
N LYS A 59 27.10 -15.36 12.97
CA LYS A 59 27.08 -14.01 13.57
C LYS A 59 26.04 -13.07 12.95
N THR A 60 25.44 -13.44 11.82
CA THR A 60 24.51 -12.62 11.06
C THR A 60 23.07 -13.12 11.21
N TYR A 61 22.12 -12.24 10.95
CA TYR A 61 20.70 -12.56 10.88
C TYR A 61 20.25 -12.50 9.43
N GLU A 62 19.54 -13.54 9.00
CA GLU A 62 19.01 -13.67 7.64
C GLU A 62 17.52 -13.98 7.70
N LEU A 63 16.81 -13.71 6.61
CA LEU A 63 15.43 -14.13 6.48
C LEU A 63 15.39 -15.63 6.15
N LEU A 64 14.60 -16.39 6.91
CA LEU A 64 14.46 -17.83 6.73
C LEU A 64 13.92 -18.13 5.33
N ASN A 65 14.55 -19.07 4.63
CA ASN A 65 14.29 -19.35 3.23
C ASN A 65 14.57 -20.84 2.94
N CYS A 66 13.77 -21.46 2.07
CA CYS A 66 13.90 -22.85 1.66
C CYS A 66 15.25 -23.17 1.02
N ASP A 67 15.80 -22.25 0.21
CA ASP A 67 17.01 -22.51 -0.57
C ASP A 67 18.30 -22.44 0.27
N LYS A 68 18.43 -21.39 1.09
CA LYS A 68 19.63 -21.13 1.90
C LYS A 68 19.63 -21.92 3.21
N HIS A 69 18.46 -22.19 3.78
CA HIS A 69 18.33 -22.69 5.15
C HIS A 69 17.75 -24.11 5.25
N LYS A 70 17.75 -24.89 4.16
CA LYS A 70 17.19 -26.25 4.10
C LYS A 70 17.63 -27.15 5.26
N SER A 71 18.93 -27.20 5.55
CA SER A 71 19.48 -28.04 6.63
C SER A 71 19.01 -27.61 8.02
N VAL A 72 18.79 -26.31 8.24
CA VAL A 72 18.26 -25.78 9.51
C VAL A 72 16.78 -26.11 9.67
N LEU A 73 16.02 -26.01 8.57
CA LEU A 73 14.60 -26.36 8.54
C LEU A 73 14.36 -27.84 8.86
N LEU A 74 15.11 -28.73 8.20
CA LEU A 74 15.03 -30.18 8.43
C LEU A 74 15.39 -30.56 9.86
N LYS A 75 16.43 -29.94 10.44
CA LYS A 75 16.82 -30.16 11.85
C LYS A 75 15.72 -29.75 12.84
N ASN A 76 14.96 -28.71 12.49
CA ASN A 76 13.85 -28.22 13.29
C ASN A 76 12.52 -28.93 12.97
N GLY A 77 12.54 -29.99 12.15
CA GLY A 77 11.34 -30.75 11.77
C GLY A 77 10.33 -29.94 10.93
N ARG A 78 10.77 -28.84 10.30
CA ARG A 78 9.93 -28.01 9.43
C ARG A 78 10.15 -28.39 7.98
N ASP A 79 9.07 -28.46 7.22
CA ASP A 79 9.14 -28.67 5.77
C ASP A 79 9.73 -27.43 5.09
N PRO A 80 10.83 -27.58 4.33
CA PRO A 80 11.35 -26.50 3.50
C PRO A 80 10.33 -25.91 2.52
N GLY A 81 9.34 -26.69 2.07
CA GLY A 81 8.31 -26.23 1.13
C GLY A 81 7.42 -25.11 1.68
N GLU A 82 7.24 -25.03 3.00
CA GLU A 82 6.40 -24.04 3.67
C GLU A 82 7.08 -22.68 3.86
N VAL A 83 8.40 -22.64 3.71
CA VAL A 83 9.21 -21.44 3.97
C VAL A 83 9.46 -20.71 2.65
N ARG A 84 8.44 -19.97 2.22
CA ARG A 84 8.36 -19.28 0.93
C ARG A 84 8.19 -17.75 1.08
N PRO A 85 9.20 -17.03 1.59
CA PRO A 85 9.16 -15.56 1.67
C PRO A 85 9.04 -14.86 0.30
N ASP A 86 9.40 -15.55 -0.79
CA ASP A 86 9.28 -15.09 -2.18
C ASP A 86 7.83 -14.80 -2.60
N ILE A 87 6.87 -15.57 -2.08
CA ILE A 87 5.44 -15.37 -2.38
C ILE A 87 4.98 -14.00 -1.86
N ALA A 88 5.34 -13.67 -0.62
CA ALA A 88 5.02 -12.37 -0.03
C ALA A 88 5.71 -11.23 -0.78
N HIS A 89 6.98 -11.42 -1.17
CA HIS A 89 7.73 -10.46 -1.96
C HIS A 89 7.05 -10.14 -3.29
N GLN A 90 6.72 -11.16 -4.09
CA GLN A 90 6.07 -10.97 -5.39
C GLN A 90 4.68 -10.34 -5.24
N SER A 91 3.90 -10.78 -4.24
CA SER A 91 2.58 -10.20 -3.95
C SER A 91 2.68 -8.71 -3.63
N LEU A 92 3.64 -8.32 -2.78
CA LEU A 92 3.87 -6.92 -2.43
C LEU A 92 4.32 -6.09 -3.64
N LEU A 93 5.16 -6.64 -4.51
CA LEU A 93 5.56 -5.93 -5.75
C LEU A 93 4.33 -5.61 -6.61
N MET A 94 3.43 -6.57 -6.81
CA MET A 94 2.22 -6.37 -7.61
C MET A 94 1.25 -5.38 -6.96
N LEU A 95 1.01 -5.52 -5.66
CA LEU A 95 0.12 -4.64 -4.90
C LEU A 95 0.62 -3.19 -4.89
N MET A 96 1.90 -2.99 -4.58
CA MET A 96 2.48 -1.65 -4.42
C MET A 96 2.66 -0.92 -5.76
N ASP A 97 2.78 -1.64 -6.87
CA ASP A 97 2.85 -1.05 -8.21
C ASP A 97 1.48 -0.78 -8.84
N SER A 98 0.42 -1.36 -8.28
CA SER A 98 -0.92 -1.24 -8.84
C SER A 98 -1.37 0.22 -9.00
N PRO A 99 -2.15 0.54 -10.04
CA PRO A 99 -2.77 1.86 -10.18
C PRO A 99 -3.57 2.27 -8.95
N LEU A 100 -4.15 1.29 -8.24
CA LEU A 100 -4.93 1.49 -7.03
C LEU A 100 -4.08 2.03 -5.87
N ASN A 101 -2.85 1.51 -5.70
CA ASN A 101 -1.91 2.05 -4.71
C ASN A 101 -1.47 3.48 -5.08
N ARG A 102 -1.19 3.73 -6.38
CA ARG A 102 -0.84 5.07 -6.86
C ARG A 102 -1.96 6.09 -6.67
N ALA A 103 -3.21 5.65 -6.74
CA ALA A 103 -4.40 6.45 -6.46
C ALA A 103 -4.64 6.68 -4.95
N GLY A 104 -3.87 6.05 -4.05
CA GLY A 104 -4.02 6.19 -2.60
C GLY A 104 -5.25 5.46 -2.04
N LEU A 105 -5.76 4.44 -2.75
CA LEU A 105 -6.97 3.69 -2.38
C LEU A 105 -6.66 2.27 -1.88
N LEU A 106 -5.38 1.94 -1.69
CA LEU A 106 -4.94 0.63 -1.20
C LEU A 106 -4.26 0.78 0.16
N GLN A 107 -4.61 -0.09 1.10
CA GLN A 107 -3.85 -0.34 2.32
C GLN A 107 -3.45 -1.81 2.33
N VAL A 108 -2.17 -2.09 2.60
CA VAL A 108 -1.66 -3.46 2.67
C VAL A 108 -1.20 -3.76 4.09
N TYR A 109 -1.61 -4.91 4.59
CA TYR A 109 -1.11 -5.53 5.81
C TYR A 109 -0.50 -6.88 5.47
N ILE A 110 0.51 -7.27 6.23
CA ILE A 110 1.12 -8.59 6.17
C ILE A 110 0.96 -9.21 7.54
N HIS A 111 0.29 -10.35 7.62
CA HIS A 111 0.19 -11.13 8.83
C HIS A 111 1.07 -12.37 8.68
N THR A 112 2.10 -12.47 9.52
CA THR A 112 3.09 -13.55 9.41
C THR A 112 2.63 -14.80 10.14
N GLN A 113 3.21 -15.96 9.79
CA GLN A 113 2.99 -17.21 10.52
C GLN A 113 3.37 -17.14 12.01
N LYS A 114 4.22 -16.18 12.39
CA LYS A 114 4.62 -15.90 13.78
C LYS A 114 3.73 -14.86 14.48
N ASN A 115 2.53 -14.62 13.94
CA ASN A 115 1.56 -13.69 14.52
C ASN A 115 2.08 -12.25 14.63
N VAL A 116 2.90 -11.83 13.66
CA VAL A 116 3.34 -10.43 13.54
C VAL A 116 2.49 -9.75 12.48
N LEU A 117 1.82 -8.67 12.85
CA LEU A 117 1.08 -7.83 11.91
C LEU A 117 1.93 -6.64 11.51
N ILE A 118 2.19 -6.51 10.21
CA ILE A 118 2.99 -5.45 9.61
C ILE A 118 2.09 -4.59 8.75
N GLU A 119 2.05 -3.29 9.04
CA GLU A 119 1.44 -2.32 8.15
C GLU A 119 2.45 -1.83 7.12
N VAL A 120 2.05 -1.83 5.84
CA VAL A 120 2.89 -1.29 4.76
C VAL A 120 2.37 0.08 4.36
N ASN A 121 3.18 1.12 4.54
CA ASN A 121 2.86 2.45 4.06
C ASN A 121 2.74 2.46 2.53
N PRO A 122 1.66 3.01 1.93
CA PRO A 122 1.47 3.11 0.47
C PRO A 122 2.63 3.75 -0.30
N GLN A 123 3.43 4.60 0.36
CA GLN A 123 4.61 5.26 -0.23
C GLN A 123 5.85 4.36 -0.28
N THR A 124 5.86 3.26 0.48
CA THR A 124 7.00 2.35 0.57
C THR A 124 7.34 1.77 -0.81
N ARG A 125 8.62 1.88 -1.19
CA ARG A 125 9.15 1.25 -2.39
C ARG A 125 9.76 -0.09 -2.02
N ILE A 126 9.06 -1.17 -2.36
CA ILE A 126 9.54 -2.53 -2.11
C ILE A 126 10.76 -2.81 -3.02
N PRO A 127 11.89 -3.29 -2.46
CA PRO A 127 13.06 -3.65 -3.27
C PRO A 127 12.71 -4.71 -4.32
N ARG A 128 13.15 -4.52 -5.57
CA ARG A 128 12.86 -5.44 -6.69
C ARG A 128 13.64 -6.75 -6.61
N THR A 129 14.86 -6.70 -6.10
CA THR A 129 15.70 -7.88 -5.93
C THR A 129 15.38 -8.56 -4.60
N PHE A 130 15.20 -9.88 -4.62
CA PHE A 130 14.81 -10.66 -3.46
C PHE A 130 15.78 -10.52 -2.27
N ASP A 131 17.10 -10.56 -2.49
CA ASP A 131 18.07 -10.43 -1.38
C ASP A 131 17.96 -9.08 -0.63
N ARG A 132 17.67 -7.98 -1.35
CA ARG A 132 17.44 -6.66 -0.71
C ARG A 132 16.13 -6.63 0.07
N PHE A 133 15.09 -7.29 -0.44
CA PHE A 133 13.84 -7.44 0.30
C PHE A 133 14.07 -8.23 1.59
N CYS A 134 14.83 -9.32 1.55
CA CYS A 134 15.18 -10.10 2.74
C CYS A 134 15.90 -9.26 3.79
N GLY A 135 16.92 -8.48 3.39
CA GLY A 135 17.62 -7.57 4.29
C GLY A 135 16.70 -6.52 4.93
N LEU A 136 15.78 -5.95 4.15
CA LEU A 136 14.78 -5.00 4.63
C LEU A 136 13.84 -5.65 5.68
N MET A 137 13.35 -6.87 5.41
CA MET A 137 12.47 -7.59 6.34
C MET A 137 13.19 -7.99 7.63
N VAL A 138 14.46 -8.39 7.56
CA VAL A 138 15.28 -8.65 8.75
C VAL A 138 15.40 -7.38 9.60
N GLN A 139 15.72 -6.25 8.97
CA GLN A 139 15.80 -4.97 9.68
C GLN A 139 14.46 -4.59 10.32
N LEU A 140 13.36 -4.74 9.59
CA LEU A 140 12.02 -4.44 10.08
C LEU A 140 11.64 -5.30 11.28
N LEU A 141 11.87 -6.62 11.21
CA LEU A 141 11.55 -7.53 12.31
C LEU A 141 12.42 -7.30 13.55
N HIS A 142 13.61 -6.73 13.38
CA HIS A 142 14.50 -6.40 14.50
C HIS A 142 14.21 -5.04 15.14
N LYS A 143 13.92 -4.03 14.32
CA LYS A 143 13.69 -2.65 14.76
C LYS A 143 12.22 -2.31 15.01
N LEU A 144 11.31 -3.18 14.60
CA LEU A 144 9.85 -3.01 14.62
C LEU A 144 9.32 -1.85 13.76
N SER A 145 10.21 -1.10 13.08
CA SER A 145 9.88 -0.05 12.12
C SER A 145 11.07 0.22 11.18
N VAL A 146 10.78 0.75 9.98
CA VAL A 146 11.75 1.20 8.97
C VAL A 146 11.22 2.44 8.26
#